data_AF-A0A264Y3W0-F1
#
_entry.id   AF-A0A264Y3W0-F1
#
_cell.length_a   1.000
_cell.length_b   1.000
_cell.length_c   1.000
_cell.angle_alpha   90.00
_cell.angle_beta   90.00
_cell.angle_gamma   90.00
#
_symmetry.space_group_name_H-M   'P 1'
#
loop_
_entity.id
_entity.type
_entity.pdbx_description
1 polymer ?
#
loop_
_entity_poly.entity_id
_entity_poly.type
_entity_poly.pdbx_seq_one_letter_code
_entity_poly.pdbx_strand_id
1 'polypeptide(L)'
;MFLICFFWGFTALNAVVFQVVTSNQQNIKKNITEKSRRWRAWEVMLGLFGLLFMLYAYNFFFGENGYRRQKQEALKIEYGEKRMLWRMSEKMTEQQMLTDMTLLANGDTALVCWICNIPLKVYREFVNGTAQPTRSTWVLTRFWYHMALVNGREWMQDSADELKSKAFIFWDKTDRLIQNDTLKDYRKEKLTDMEIKLNKTYPAKGKSSEKEFEEWKEEHSERRWLTLPGMS
;
A
#
# COMPACT_ATOMS: atom_id res chain seq x y z
N MET A 1 -19.06 -11.04 1.23
CA MET A 1 -19.81 -11.69 0.12
C MET A 1 -19.80 -13.22 0.22
N PHE A 2 -18.65 -13.88 0.42
CA PHE A 2 -18.56 -15.35 0.61
C PHE A 2 -19.43 -15.89 1.75
N LEU A 3 -19.42 -15.27 2.94
CA LEU A 3 -20.24 -15.68 4.09
C LEU A 3 -21.76 -15.58 3.82
N ILE A 4 -22.18 -14.59 3.03
CA ILE A 4 -23.59 -14.39 2.67
C ILE A 4 -24.01 -15.48 1.69
N CYS A 5 -23.24 -15.70 0.61
CA CYS A 5 -23.52 -16.80 -0.33
C CYS A 5 -23.53 -18.17 0.36
N PHE A 6 -22.69 -18.37 1.39
CA PHE A 6 -22.65 -19.60 2.18
C PHE A 6 -23.89 -19.77 3.06
N PHE A 7 -24.38 -18.69 3.68
CA PHE A 7 -25.60 -18.72 4.48
C PHE A 7 -26.80 -19.13 3.62
N TRP A 8 -26.93 -18.53 2.43
CA TRP A 8 -27.99 -18.87 1.49
C TRP A 8 -27.86 -20.30 0.92
N GLY A 9 -26.64 -20.72 0.58
CA GLY A 9 -26.37 -22.10 0.12
C GLY A 9 -26.67 -23.15 1.19
N PHE A 10 -26.30 -22.89 2.44
CA PHE A 10 -26.58 -23.77 3.58
C PHE A 10 -28.07 -23.81 3.92
N THR A 11 -28.78 -22.67 3.85
CA THR A 11 -30.24 -22.67 4.03
C THR A 11 -30.97 -23.42 2.91
N ALA A 12 -30.51 -23.30 1.67
CA ALA A 12 -31.10 -24.01 0.54
C ALA A 12 -30.89 -25.53 0.64
N LEU A 13 -29.69 -25.96 1.03
CA LEU A 13 -29.37 -27.38 1.23
C LEU A 13 -30.19 -27.96 2.38
N ASN A 14 -30.31 -27.24 3.50
CA ASN A 14 -31.13 -27.67 4.63
C ASN A 14 -32.62 -27.75 4.27
N ALA A 15 -33.14 -26.83 3.45
CA ALA A 15 -34.52 -26.89 2.98
C ALA A 15 -34.79 -28.12 2.09
N VAL A 16 -33.85 -28.48 1.20
CA VAL A 16 -33.95 -29.67 0.36
C VAL A 16 -33.86 -30.94 1.21
N VAL A 17 -32.94 -31.00 2.17
CA VAL A 17 -32.82 -32.14 3.11
C VAL A 17 -34.11 -32.28 3.93
N PHE A 18 -34.70 -31.18 4.41
CA PHE A 18 -35.96 -31.20 5.14
C PHE A 18 -37.14 -31.67 4.26
N GLN A 19 -37.21 -31.26 2.99
CA GLN A 19 -38.19 -31.78 2.02
C GLN A 19 -38.00 -33.27 1.74
N VAL A 20 -36.77 -33.76 1.59
CA VAL A 20 -36.49 -35.19 1.37
C VAL A 20 -36.82 -36.01 2.62
N VAL A 21 -36.55 -35.49 3.82
CA VAL A 21 -36.87 -36.15 5.09
C VAL A 21 -38.39 -36.21 5.33
N THR A 22 -39.12 -35.15 5.01
CA THR A 22 -40.58 -35.10 5.14
C THR A 22 -41.29 -35.98 4.10
N SER A 23 -40.77 -36.07 2.87
CA SER A 23 -41.24 -37.00 1.84
C SER A 23 -41.00 -38.47 2.23
N ASN A 24 -39.82 -38.79 2.78
CA ASN A 24 -39.53 -40.13 3.30
C ASN A 24 -40.33 -40.49 4.57
N GLN A 25 -40.70 -39.52 5.40
CA GLN A 25 -41.57 -39.75 6.58
C GLN A 25 -42.94 -40.34 6.19
N GLN A 26 -43.51 -39.96 5.04
CA GLN A 26 -44.75 -40.54 4.54
C GLN A 26 -44.59 -42.00 4.09
N ASN A 27 -43.43 -42.38 3.53
CA ASN A 27 -43.11 -43.76 3.14
C ASN A 27 -42.77 -44.68 4.33
N ILE A 28 -42.30 -44.13 5.46
CA ILE A 28 -41.79 -44.94 6.59
C ILE A 28 -42.86 -45.33 7.61
N LYS A 29 -44.12 -44.88 7.48
CA LYS A 29 -45.23 -45.39 8.33
C LYS A 29 -45.44 -46.92 8.23
N LYS A 30 -44.80 -47.62 7.28
CA LYS A 30 -44.89 -49.08 7.10
C LYS A 30 -43.77 -49.93 7.71
N ASN A 31 -42.65 -49.37 8.18
CA ASN A 31 -41.54 -50.18 8.73
C ASN A 31 -40.94 -49.50 9.97
N ILE A 32 -41.57 -49.72 11.13
CA ILE A 32 -41.21 -49.11 12.41
C ILE A 32 -40.65 -50.20 13.35
N THR A 33 -39.45 -50.68 13.09
CA THR A 33 -38.69 -51.44 14.11
C THR A 33 -37.17 -51.38 13.95
N GLU A 34 -36.64 -50.86 12.85
CA GLU A 34 -35.18 -50.79 12.60
C GLU A 34 -34.61 -49.35 12.59
N LYS A 35 -35.43 -48.36 12.97
CA LYS A 35 -35.22 -46.94 12.61
C LYS A 35 -34.32 -46.15 13.59
N SER A 36 -34.06 -46.63 14.81
CA SER A 36 -33.37 -45.83 15.84
C SER A 36 -31.85 -45.75 15.66
N ARG A 37 -31.22 -46.78 15.11
CA ARG A 37 -29.75 -46.87 15.03
C ARG A 37 -29.15 -46.07 13.87
N ARG A 38 -29.88 -45.99 12.75
CA ARG A 38 -29.48 -45.21 11.55
C ARG A 38 -29.53 -43.69 11.77
N TRP A 39 -30.52 -43.19 12.52
CA TRP A 39 -30.63 -41.75 12.81
C TRP A 39 -29.51 -41.24 13.72
N ARG A 40 -29.14 -42.00 14.75
CA ARG A 40 -28.00 -41.67 15.62
C ARG A 40 -26.67 -41.66 14.87
N ALA A 41 -26.48 -42.56 13.90
CA ALA A 41 -25.27 -42.56 13.05
C ALA A 41 -25.20 -41.32 12.14
N TRP A 42 -26.35 -40.82 11.67
CA TRP A 42 -26.42 -39.59 10.88
C TRP A 42 -26.08 -38.33 11.69
N GLU A 43 -26.53 -38.24 12.95
CA GLU A 43 -26.17 -37.14 13.84
C GLU A 43 -24.67 -37.09 14.14
N VAL A 44 -24.04 -38.26 14.38
CA VAL A 44 -22.60 -38.35 14.60
C VAL A 44 -21.81 -37.99 13.34
N MET A 45 -22.26 -38.42 12.16
CA MET A 45 -21.64 -38.05 10.88
C MET A 45 -21.72 -36.54 10.61
N LEU A 46 -22.86 -35.90 10.89
CA LEU A 46 -23.02 -34.45 10.75
C LEU A 46 -22.14 -33.68 11.74
N GLY A 47 -22.03 -34.16 12.99
CA GLY A 47 -21.14 -33.58 13.99
C GLY A 47 -19.66 -33.66 13.60
N LEU A 48 -19.21 -34.83 13.09
CA LEU A 48 -17.85 -35.02 12.59
C LEU A 48 -17.56 -34.15 11.36
N PHE A 49 -18.52 -34.03 10.45
CA PHE A 49 -18.39 -33.16 9.28
C PHE A 49 -18.28 -31.68 9.69
N GLY A 50 -19.10 -31.25 10.65
CA GLY A 50 -19.03 -29.91 11.22
C GLY A 50 -17.67 -29.62 11.88
N LEU A 51 -17.14 -30.57 12.65
CA LEU A 51 -15.81 -30.45 13.28
C LEU A 51 -14.69 -30.35 12.24
N LEU A 52 -14.69 -31.23 11.23
CA LEU A 52 -13.72 -31.22 10.14
C LEU A 52 -13.79 -29.90 9.34
N PHE A 53 -14.99 -29.39 9.07
CA PHE A 53 -15.19 -28.11 8.40
C PHE A 53 -14.66 -26.94 9.24
N MET A 54 -14.89 -26.94 10.56
CA MET A 54 -14.35 -25.92 11.46
C MET A 54 -12.82 -25.93 11.48
N LEU A 55 -12.19 -27.11 11.54
CA LEU A 55 -10.73 -27.24 11.45
C LEU A 55 -10.18 -26.78 10.09
N TYR A 56 -10.88 -27.11 9.01
CA TYR A 56 -10.50 -26.65 7.66
C TYR A 56 -10.62 -25.14 7.50
N ALA A 57 -11.74 -24.55 7.92
CA ALA A 57 -11.96 -23.11 7.88
C ALA A 57 -10.95 -22.38 8.78
N TYR A 58 -10.66 -22.91 9.98
CA TYR A 58 -9.63 -22.37 10.86
C TYR A 58 -8.26 -22.39 10.19
N ASN A 59 -7.85 -23.50 9.57
CA ASN A 59 -6.56 -23.58 8.89
C ASN A 59 -6.52 -22.73 7.59
N PHE A 60 -7.67 -22.51 6.94
CA PHE A 60 -7.78 -21.65 5.77
C PHE A 60 -7.67 -20.15 6.12
N PHE A 61 -8.30 -19.70 7.22
CA PHE A 61 -8.29 -18.30 7.64
C PHE A 61 -7.11 -17.94 8.58
N PHE A 62 -6.81 -18.81 9.53
CA PHE A 62 -5.82 -18.59 10.61
C PHE A 62 -4.61 -19.52 10.52
N GLY A 63 -4.61 -20.49 9.61
CA GLY A 63 -3.41 -21.30 9.35
C GLY A 63 -2.33 -20.52 8.64
N GLU A 64 -1.12 -21.07 8.66
CA GLU A 64 0.09 -20.44 8.12
C GLU A 64 -0.07 -20.05 6.63
N ASN A 65 -0.83 -20.84 5.87
CA ASN A 65 -1.11 -20.58 4.46
C ASN A 65 -2.07 -19.39 4.25
N GLY A 66 -3.06 -19.21 5.13
CA GLY A 66 -3.98 -18.07 5.10
C GLY A 66 -3.27 -16.75 5.43
N TYR A 67 -2.45 -16.76 6.49
CA TYR A 67 -1.65 -15.60 6.88
C TYR A 67 -0.65 -15.19 5.80
N ARG A 68 0.08 -16.14 5.21
CA ARG A 68 1.02 -15.88 4.10
C ARG A 68 0.31 -15.23 2.91
N ARG A 69 -0.91 -15.68 2.59
CA ARG A 69 -1.71 -15.13 1.49
C ARG A 69 -2.16 -13.70 1.78
N GLN A 70 -2.71 -13.44 2.98
CA GLN A 70 -3.10 -12.10 3.40
C GLN A 70 -1.91 -11.13 3.40
N LYS A 71 -0.73 -11.58 3.86
CA LYS A 71 0.50 -10.79 3.82
C LYS A 71 0.94 -10.45 2.40
N GLN A 72 0.86 -11.40 1.47
CA GLN A 72 1.14 -11.15 0.05
C GLN A 72 0.14 -10.18 -0.58
N GLU A 73 -1.15 -10.32 -0.27
CA GLU A 73 -2.20 -9.41 -0.76
C GLU A 73 -1.98 -7.99 -0.22
N ALA A 74 -1.66 -7.84 1.07
CA ALA A 74 -1.33 -6.55 1.68
C ALA A 74 -0.11 -5.89 1.02
N LEU A 75 0.97 -6.66 0.77
CA LEU A 75 2.15 -6.14 0.07
C LEU A 75 1.85 -5.72 -1.37
N LYS A 76 0.98 -6.44 -2.07
CA LYS A 76 0.55 -6.06 -3.43
C LYS A 76 -0.26 -4.75 -3.41
N ILE A 77 -1.11 -4.56 -2.42
CA ILE A 77 -1.86 -3.31 -2.22
C ILE A 77 -0.89 -2.17 -1.92
N GLU A 78 0.03 -2.35 -0.95
CA GLU A 78 1.04 -1.35 -0.59
C GLU A 78 1.90 -0.95 -1.79
N TYR A 79 2.38 -1.92 -2.58
CA TYR A 79 3.13 -1.63 -3.81
C TYR A 79 2.27 -0.86 -4.82
N GLY A 80 1.01 -1.24 -4.99
CA GLY A 80 0.05 -0.54 -5.84
C GLY A 80 -0.16 0.92 -5.43
N GLU A 81 -0.29 1.18 -4.13
CA GLU A 81 -0.43 2.53 -3.57
C GLU A 81 0.83 3.36 -3.80
N LYS A 82 2.01 2.83 -3.42
CA LYS A 82 3.31 3.52 -3.65
C LYS A 82 3.52 3.86 -5.12
N ARG A 83 3.21 2.93 -6.01
CA ARG A 83 3.27 3.15 -7.46
C ARG A 83 2.32 4.25 -7.91
N MET A 84 1.09 4.27 -7.39
CA MET A 84 0.10 5.29 -7.70
C MET A 84 0.56 6.68 -7.25
N LEU A 85 1.09 6.81 -6.02
CA LEU A 85 1.59 8.07 -5.48
C LEU A 85 2.76 8.63 -6.30
N TRP A 86 3.74 7.79 -6.66
CA TRP A 86 4.86 8.19 -7.51
C TRP A 86 4.41 8.70 -8.89
N ARG A 87 3.34 8.12 -9.45
CA ARG A 87 2.81 8.50 -10.76
C ARG A 87 1.90 9.71 -10.70
N MET A 88 1.20 9.91 -9.60
CA MET A 88 0.44 11.13 -9.36
C MET A 88 1.35 12.35 -9.32
N SER A 89 2.51 12.23 -8.67
CA SER A 89 3.48 13.33 -8.53
C SER A 89 4.17 13.74 -9.85
N GLU A 90 4.12 12.91 -10.90
CA GLU A 90 4.71 13.21 -12.23
C GLU A 90 4.08 14.46 -12.87
N LYS A 91 2.79 14.72 -12.58
CA LYS A 91 2.04 15.87 -13.11
C LYS A 91 2.01 17.05 -12.15
N MET A 92 2.55 16.90 -10.95
CA MET A 92 2.50 17.93 -9.92
C MET A 92 3.59 18.98 -10.12
N THR A 93 3.24 20.21 -9.76
CA THR A 93 4.21 21.31 -9.62
C THR A 93 4.98 21.17 -8.32
N GLU A 94 6.17 21.77 -8.26
CA GLU A 94 6.95 21.88 -7.03
C GLU A 94 6.15 22.52 -5.88
N GLN A 95 5.43 23.60 -6.21
CA GLN A 95 4.55 24.32 -5.30
C GLN A 95 3.52 23.39 -4.66
N GLN A 96 2.82 22.58 -5.46
CA GLN A 96 1.80 21.65 -4.95
C GLN A 96 2.41 20.63 -4.00
N MET A 97 3.53 20.00 -4.38
CA MET A 97 4.18 19.00 -3.53
C MET A 97 4.67 19.59 -2.20
N LEU A 98 5.31 20.76 -2.23
CA LEU A 98 5.78 21.44 -1.02
C LEU A 98 4.62 21.87 -0.12
N THR A 99 3.52 22.36 -0.71
CA THR A 99 2.33 22.76 0.05
C THR A 99 1.69 21.55 0.73
N ASP A 100 1.52 20.45 0.01
CA ASP A 100 0.98 19.20 0.56
C ASP A 100 1.86 18.64 1.69
N MET A 101 3.19 18.62 1.52
CA MET A 101 4.11 18.21 2.59
C MET A 101 4.01 19.11 3.81
N THR A 102 3.78 20.41 3.60
CA THR A 102 3.62 21.36 4.70
C THR A 102 2.33 21.09 5.47
N LEU A 103 1.25 20.72 4.78
CA LEU A 103 0.02 20.25 5.42
C LEU A 103 0.26 18.96 6.21
N LEU A 104 0.96 17.98 5.63
CA LEU A 104 1.35 16.74 6.33
C LEU A 104 2.22 17.01 7.57
N ALA A 105 3.04 18.06 7.53
CA ALA A 105 3.89 18.49 8.62
C ALA A 105 3.14 19.28 9.73
N ASN A 106 1.82 19.46 9.63
CA ASN A 106 1.01 20.35 10.49
C ASN A 106 1.43 21.83 10.41
N GLY A 107 1.82 22.29 9.23
CA GLY A 107 2.27 23.67 9.01
C GLY A 107 3.73 23.93 9.35
N ASP A 108 4.49 22.91 9.78
CA ASP A 108 5.92 23.05 10.07
C ASP A 108 6.74 23.11 8.77
N THR A 109 6.98 24.33 8.30
CA THR A 109 7.77 24.58 7.08
C THR A 109 9.26 24.22 7.27
N ALA A 110 9.78 24.30 8.50
CA ALA A 110 11.19 24.00 8.78
C ALA A 110 11.44 22.50 8.63
N LEU A 111 10.50 21.67 9.09
CA LEU A 111 10.54 20.22 8.91
C LEU A 111 10.61 19.84 7.43
N VAL A 112 9.77 20.43 6.59
CA VAL A 112 9.78 20.20 5.13
C VAL A 112 11.11 20.64 4.51
N CYS A 113 11.62 21.81 4.91
CA CYS A 113 12.91 22.31 4.42
C CYS A 113 14.08 21.39 4.79
N TRP A 114 14.09 20.81 5.99
CA TRP A 114 15.13 19.86 6.40
C TRP A 114 15.10 18.61 5.53
N ILE A 115 13.93 17.99 5.36
CA ILE A 115 13.79 16.74 4.61
C ILE A 115 14.15 16.94 3.14
N CYS A 116 13.64 18.00 2.51
CA CYS A 116 13.94 18.29 1.11
C CYS A 116 15.36 18.85 0.91
N ASN A 117 16.06 19.18 2.00
CA ASN A 117 17.36 19.86 1.99
C ASN A 117 17.31 21.17 1.16
N ILE A 118 16.27 21.98 1.38
CA ILE A 118 16.04 23.25 0.68
C ILE A 118 16.19 24.40 1.67
N PRO A 119 16.89 25.50 1.32
CA PRO A 119 16.94 26.69 2.16
C PRO A 119 15.56 27.34 2.31
N LEU A 120 15.27 27.88 3.49
CA LEU A 120 13.95 28.45 3.80
C LEU A 120 13.56 29.59 2.84
N LYS A 121 14.54 30.35 2.35
CA LYS A 121 14.33 31.37 1.31
C LYS A 121 13.79 30.75 0.01
N VAL A 122 14.48 29.72 -0.49
CA VAL A 122 14.13 29.04 -1.74
C VAL A 122 12.78 28.35 -1.62
N TYR A 123 12.49 27.71 -0.47
CA TYR A 123 11.18 27.12 -0.20
C TYR A 123 10.05 28.15 -0.36
N ARG A 124 10.20 29.35 0.24
CA ARG A 124 9.19 30.41 0.11
C ARG A 124 9.03 30.86 -1.34
N GLU A 125 10.12 30.94 -2.09
CA GLU A 125 10.07 31.33 -3.50
C GLU A 125 9.36 30.29 -4.37
N PHE A 126 9.53 28.99 -4.09
CA PHE A 126 8.81 27.93 -4.78
C PHE A 126 7.32 27.88 -4.39
N VAL A 127 6.99 28.00 -3.10
CA VAL A 127 5.59 27.96 -2.63
C VAL A 127 4.81 29.19 -3.13
N ASN A 128 5.47 30.34 -3.25
CA ASN A 128 4.87 31.55 -3.82
C ASN A 128 4.89 31.58 -5.36
N GLY A 129 5.52 30.60 -6.01
CA GLY A 129 5.64 30.52 -7.47
C GLY A 129 6.52 31.61 -8.09
N THR A 130 7.39 32.26 -7.29
CA THR A 130 8.30 33.31 -7.78
C THR A 130 9.56 32.75 -8.42
N ALA A 131 9.88 31.49 -8.14
CA ALA A 131 11.02 30.78 -8.72
C ALA A 131 10.60 29.42 -9.29
N GLN A 132 11.28 28.97 -10.34
CA GLN A 132 11.13 27.62 -10.90
C GLN A 132 12.29 26.75 -10.41
N PRO A 133 12.05 25.49 -10.02
CA PRO A 133 13.12 24.58 -9.65
C PRO A 133 13.89 24.09 -10.88
N THR A 134 15.12 23.64 -10.66
CA THR A 134 15.81 22.81 -11.67
C THR A 134 15.17 21.42 -11.77
N ARG A 135 15.43 20.67 -12.85
CA ARG A 135 14.97 19.28 -12.99
C ARG A 135 15.39 18.40 -11.81
N SER A 136 16.65 18.51 -11.38
CA SER A 136 17.17 17.70 -10.27
C SER A 136 16.49 18.04 -8.95
N THR A 137 16.26 19.33 -8.69
CA THR A 137 15.51 19.77 -7.50
C THR A 137 14.10 19.20 -7.50
N TRP A 138 13.36 19.33 -8.61
CA TRP A 138 12.00 18.80 -8.69
C TRP A 138 11.92 17.28 -8.53
N VAL A 139 12.87 16.52 -9.11
CA VAL A 139 12.93 15.06 -8.92
C VAL A 139 13.21 14.70 -7.46
N LEU A 140 14.11 15.43 -6.80
CA LEU A 140 14.42 15.22 -5.38
C LEU A 140 13.21 15.53 -4.50
N THR A 141 12.51 16.64 -4.76
CA THR A 141 11.26 16.96 -4.06
C THR A 141 10.18 15.90 -4.29
N ARG A 142 10.05 15.37 -5.53
CA ARG A 142 9.16 14.22 -5.81
C ARG A 142 9.50 13.00 -4.97
N PHE A 143 10.79 12.69 -4.83
CA PHE A 143 11.23 11.56 -4.02
C PHE A 143 10.85 11.76 -2.55
N TRP A 144 11.12 12.95 -1.98
CA TRP A 144 10.75 13.26 -0.61
C TRP A 144 9.24 13.30 -0.37
N TYR A 145 8.49 13.86 -1.32
CA TYR A 145 7.03 13.87 -1.30
C TYR A 145 6.45 12.46 -1.27
N HIS A 146 6.97 11.57 -2.12
CA HIS A 146 6.60 10.15 -2.13
C HIS A 146 6.88 9.49 -0.77
N MET A 147 8.06 9.72 -0.20
CA MET A 147 8.41 9.15 1.11
C MET A 147 7.57 9.70 2.25
N ALA A 148 7.26 11.01 2.24
CA ALA A 148 6.42 11.65 3.24
C ALA A 148 4.97 11.14 3.19
N LEU A 149 4.41 10.94 2.00
CA LEU A 149 3.06 10.38 1.85
C LEU A 149 2.96 8.93 2.31
N VAL A 150 4.00 8.14 2.05
CA VAL A 150 4.02 6.71 2.39
C VAL A 150 4.22 6.47 3.88
N ASN A 151 5.14 7.21 4.50
CA ASN A 151 5.55 6.95 5.88
C ASN A 151 4.93 7.93 6.90
N GLY A 152 4.34 9.02 6.41
CA GLY A 152 3.69 10.02 7.24
C GLY A 152 4.65 10.92 8.00
N ARG A 153 4.08 11.71 8.93
CA ARG A 153 4.76 12.77 9.66
C ARG A 153 5.81 12.28 10.65
N GLU A 154 5.60 11.12 11.29
CA GLU A 154 6.57 10.57 12.25
C GLU A 154 7.91 10.31 11.58
N TRP A 155 7.88 9.64 10.42
CA TRP A 155 9.08 9.41 9.60
C TRP A 155 9.76 10.70 9.15
N MET A 156 8.97 11.74 8.83
CA MET A 156 9.50 13.05 8.48
C MET A 156 10.35 13.63 9.64
N GLN A 157 9.88 13.50 10.88
CA GLN A 157 10.60 13.97 12.06
C GLN A 157 11.88 13.17 12.31
N ASP A 158 11.77 11.84 12.31
CA ASP A 158 12.92 10.95 12.51
C ASP A 158 14.02 11.21 11.47
N SER A 159 13.62 11.32 10.20
CA SER A 159 14.55 11.61 9.10
C SER A 159 15.20 12.99 9.22
N ALA A 160 14.44 13.99 9.67
CA ALA A 160 14.98 15.33 9.89
C ALA A 160 15.94 15.40 11.06
N ASP A 161 15.78 14.55 12.08
CA ASP A 161 16.68 14.46 13.22
C ASP A 161 18.00 13.78 12.88
N GLU A 162 18.00 12.81 11.96
CA GLU A 162 19.22 12.18 11.44
C GLU A 162 20.06 13.11 10.54
N LEU A 163 19.43 14.12 9.94
CA LEU A 163 20.12 15.10 9.10
C LEU A 163 21.00 16.03 9.95
N LYS A 164 22.31 15.78 9.92
CA LYS A 164 23.33 16.52 10.69
C LYS A 164 23.41 18.03 10.37
N SER A 165 22.89 18.48 9.24
CA SER A 165 23.07 19.85 8.72
C SER A 165 21.84 20.75 8.85
N LYS A 166 21.16 20.75 10.01
CA LYS A 166 19.98 21.61 10.26
C LYS A 166 20.23 23.12 10.10
N ALA A 167 21.49 23.57 10.24
CA ALA A 167 21.84 24.97 10.02
C ALA A 167 21.81 25.35 8.53
N PHE A 168 22.09 24.43 7.60
CA PHE A 168 22.18 24.70 6.17
C PHE A 168 20.95 25.44 5.63
N ILE A 169 19.75 25.07 6.10
CA ILE A 169 18.49 25.67 5.61
C ILE A 169 18.34 27.17 5.92
N PHE A 170 19.10 27.71 6.89
CA PHE A 170 19.06 29.12 7.28
C PHE A 170 20.19 29.95 6.68
N TRP A 171 21.36 29.34 6.51
CA TRP A 171 22.59 30.06 6.16
C TRP A 171 22.91 29.97 4.67
N ASP A 172 22.38 28.97 3.97
CA ASP A 172 22.63 28.84 2.54
C ASP A 172 21.80 29.87 1.74
N LYS A 173 22.52 30.73 1.02
CA LYS A 173 21.95 31.71 0.10
C LYS A 173 22.06 31.25 -1.36
N THR A 174 22.48 30.01 -1.59
CA THR A 174 22.82 29.57 -2.93
C THR A 174 21.56 29.20 -3.72
N ASP A 175 21.27 29.98 -4.76
CA ASP A 175 20.14 29.74 -5.67
C ASP A 175 20.41 28.61 -6.69
N ARG A 176 21.31 27.66 -6.39
CA ARG A 176 21.65 26.51 -7.25
C ARG A 176 20.46 25.58 -7.53
N LEU A 177 19.45 25.64 -6.66
CA LEU A 177 18.21 24.87 -6.78
C LEU A 177 17.21 25.54 -7.72
N ILE A 178 17.40 26.82 -8.00
CA ILE A 178 16.54 27.64 -8.84
C ILE A 178 17.06 27.60 -10.27
N GLN A 179 16.14 27.51 -11.20
CA GLN A 179 16.45 27.54 -12.61
C GLN A 179 16.74 28.97 -13.08
N ASN A 180 17.87 29.14 -13.78
CA ASN A 180 18.29 30.44 -14.31
C ASN A 180 17.33 30.99 -15.37
N ASP A 181 16.78 30.11 -16.22
CA ASP A 181 15.80 30.47 -17.25
C ASP A 181 14.40 30.06 -16.81
N THR A 182 13.59 31.03 -16.38
CA THR A 182 12.24 30.79 -15.86
C THR A 182 11.22 30.40 -16.93
N LEU A 183 11.52 30.60 -18.22
CA LEU A 183 10.62 30.24 -19.32
C LEU A 183 10.74 28.76 -19.71
N LYS A 184 11.83 28.11 -19.32
CA LYS A 184 12.08 26.72 -19.63
C LYS A 184 11.30 25.80 -18.67
N ASP A 185 10.53 24.87 -19.25
CA ASP A 185 9.77 23.90 -18.48
C ASP A 185 10.69 22.75 -18.02
N TYR A 186 11.10 22.78 -16.75
CA TYR A 186 11.95 21.76 -16.14
C TYR A 186 11.36 20.34 -16.30
N ARG A 187 10.03 20.20 -16.45
CA ARG A 187 9.40 18.89 -16.64
C ARG A 187 9.71 18.23 -17.99
N LYS A 188 10.16 19.00 -18.97
CA LYS A 188 10.52 18.52 -20.31
C LYS A 188 12.02 18.29 -20.49
N GLU A 189 12.81 18.57 -19.46
CA GLU A 189 14.24 18.31 -19.49
C GLU A 189 14.56 16.81 -19.48
N LYS A 190 15.80 16.48 -19.84
CA LYS A 190 16.31 15.11 -19.84
C LYS A 190 16.14 14.50 -18.44
N LEU A 191 15.64 13.27 -18.39
CA LEU A 191 15.49 12.50 -17.16
C LEU A 191 16.82 12.37 -16.43
N THR A 192 16.79 12.50 -15.11
CA THR A 192 17.95 12.24 -14.25
C THR A 192 18.08 10.75 -13.97
N ASP A 193 19.28 10.28 -13.63
CA ASP A 193 19.52 8.86 -13.33
C ASP A 193 18.67 8.36 -12.15
N MET A 194 18.48 9.22 -11.14
CA MET A 194 17.58 8.96 -10.01
C MET A 194 16.15 8.75 -10.47
N GLU A 195 15.66 9.61 -11.36
CA GLU A 195 14.30 9.49 -11.90
C GLU A 195 14.14 8.25 -12.77
N ILE A 196 15.14 7.89 -13.57
CA ILE A 196 15.14 6.66 -14.36
C ILE A 196 15.03 5.45 -13.44
N LYS A 197 15.81 5.42 -12.35
CA LYS A 197 15.76 4.35 -11.34
C LYS A 197 14.37 4.25 -10.71
N LEU A 198 13.82 5.36 -10.22
CA LEU A 198 12.50 5.38 -9.57
C LEU A 198 11.35 5.05 -10.54
N ASN A 199 11.45 5.51 -11.80
CA ASN A 199 10.47 5.16 -12.84
C ASN A 199 10.50 3.68 -13.21
N LYS A 200 11.65 3.01 -13.10
CA LYS A 200 11.77 1.56 -13.24
C LYS A 200 11.12 0.83 -12.07
N THR A 201 11.33 1.30 -10.84
CA THR A 201 10.72 0.72 -9.63
C THR A 201 9.18 0.88 -9.63
N TYR A 202 8.68 2.01 -10.13
CA TYR A 202 7.25 2.35 -10.13
C TYR A 202 6.74 2.68 -11.54
N PRO A 203 6.45 1.71 -12.44
CA PRO A 203 6.16 1.95 -13.87
C PRO A 203 4.79 2.62 -14.17
N ALA A 204 4.64 3.30 -15.31
CA ALA A 204 3.49 4.20 -15.59
C ALA A 204 2.17 3.54 -16.07
N LYS A 205 2.19 2.29 -16.55
CA LYS A 205 1.00 1.63 -17.14
C LYS A 205 0.97 0.11 -16.89
N GLY A 206 -0.24 -0.47 -16.83
CA GLY A 206 -0.52 -1.92 -16.73
C GLY A 206 -0.66 -2.46 -15.30
N LYS A 207 -1.35 -3.61 -15.12
CA LYS A 207 -1.18 -4.43 -13.90
C LYS A 207 0.32 -4.64 -13.72
N SER A 208 0.85 -4.43 -12.51
CA SER A 208 2.27 -4.78 -12.30
C SER A 208 2.42 -6.25 -12.70
N SER A 209 3.44 -6.54 -13.49
CA SER A 209 3.72 -7.95 -13.76
C SER A 209 4.07 -8.62 -12.43
N GLU A 210 3.70 -9.90 -12.26
CA GLU A 210 4.07 -10.64 -11.04
C GLU A 210 5.60 -10.59 -10.83
N LYS A 211 6.35 -10.51 -11.94
CA LYS A 211 7.81 -10.30 -11.95
C LYS A 211 8.25 -8.97 -11.36
N GLU A 212 7.62 -7.85 -11.73
CA GLU A 212 7.93 -6.53 -11.15
C GLU A 212 7.64 -6.47 -9.64
N PHE A 213 6.55 -7.12 -9.21
CA PHE A 213 6.22 -7.20 -7.80
C PHE A 213 7.24 -8.05 -7.01
N GLU A 214 7.67 -9.19 -7.56
CA GLU A 214 8.68 -10.02 -6.91
C GLU A 214 10.06 -9.34 -6.89
N GLU A 215 10.48 -8.67 -7.97
CA GLU A 215 11.71 -7.84 -7.97
C GLU A 215 11.64 -6.71 -6.92
N TRP A 216 10.51 -6.00 -6.85
CA TRP A 216 10.30 -4.96 -5.84
C TRP A 216 10.32 -5.53 -4.42
N LYS A 217 9.70 -6.70 -4.22
CA LYS A 217 9.62 -7.40 -2.93
C LYS A 217 10.99 -7.90 -2.47
N GLU A 218 11.84 -8.41 -3.37
CA GLU A 218 13.23 -8.72 -3.03
C GLU A 218 14.00 -7.46 -2.60
N GLU A 219 13.85 -6.34 -3.33
CA GLU A 219 14.51 -5.07 -3.01
C GLU A 219 13.99 -4.40 -1.72
N HIS A 220 12.71 -4.58 -1.38
CA HIS A 220 12.06 -3.95 -0.21
C HIS A 220 11.94 -4.84 1.03
N SER A 221 12.01 -6.18 0.89
CA SER A 221 11.98 -7.11 2.03
C SER A 221 13.28 -7.06 2.85
N GLU A 222 14.39 -6.74 2.20
CA GLU A 222 15.53 -6.17 2.88
C GLU A 222 15.27 -4.68 3.07
N ARG A 223 15.27 -4.17 4.31
CA ARG A 223 15.13 -2.73 4.61
C ARG A 223 16.34 -1.92 4.08
N ARG A 224 16.52 -1.84 2.77
CA ARG A 224 17.67 -1.22 2.10
C ARG A 224 17.39 0.21 1.61
N TRP A 225 16.25 0.80 1.97
CA TRP A 225 15.95 2.21 1.71
C TRP A 225 16.44 3.15 2.82
N LEU A 226 17.02 2.63 3.91
CA LEU A 226 17.69 3.44 4.94
C LEU A 226 19.08 3.93 4.51
N THR A 227 19.62 3.46 3.38
CA THR A 227 20.80 4.11 2.79
C THR A 227 20.34 5.25 1.90
N LEU A 228 20.23 6.42 2.52
CA LEU A 228 19.97 7.71 1.88
C LEU A 228 20.89 7.91 0.66
N PRO A 229 20.35 8.28 -0.52
CA PRO A 229 21.20 8.63 -1.65
C PRO A 229 21.93 9.94 -1.35
N GLY A 230 23.23 9.86 -1.05
CA GLY A 230 24.10 11.03 -0.86
C GLY A 230 24.83 11.15 0.48
N MET A 231 24.81 10.13 1.35
CA MET A 231 25.76 10.03 2.48
C MET A 231 26.80 8.93 2.20
N SER A 232 27.77 9.26 1.36
CA SER A 232 29.10 8.64 1.33
C SER A 232 30.15 9.74 1.22
#